data_AF-A0A060SWW1-F1
#
_entry.id   AF-A0A060SWW1-F1
#
_cell.length_a   1.000
_cell.length_b   1.000
_cell.length_c   1.000
_cell.angle_alpha   90.00
_cell.angle_beta   90.00
_cell.angle_gamma   90.00
#
_symmetry.space_group_name_H-M   'P 1'
#
loop_
_entity.id
_entity.type
_entity.pdbx_description
1 polymer ?
#
loop_
_entity_poly.entity_id
_entity_poly.type
_entity_poly.pdbx_seq_one_letter_code
_entity_poly.pdbx_strand_id
1 'polypeptide(L)'
;MSKLTDIDRFTSYSTDRETYSELWIGDIRDYKAALRLDREEYPGVLVFEYDSENTRNYLFEVDFSDKRPNWQLLTRDAILLCYSIICGGGEFAKIDFPGIAVVRSKTRLGGFH
;
A
#
# COMPACT_ATOMS: atom_id res chain seq x y z
N MET A 1 24.84 -26.89 -13.21
CA MET A 1 23.41 -26.53 -13.07
C MET A 1 23.13 -26.29 -11.59
N SER A 2 23.32 -25.06 -11.14
CA SER A 2 23.07 -24.67 -9.74
C SER A 2 21.60 -24.31 -9.60
N LYS A 3 20.92 -24.94 -8.63
CA LYS A 3 19.53 -24.62 -8.27
C LYS A 3 19.53 -23.24 -7.63
N LEU A 4 18.93 -22.25 -8.31
CA LEU A 4 18.50 -21.02 -7.65
C LEU A 4 17.47 -21.41 -6.60
N THR A 5 17.82 -21.24 -5.34
CA THR A 5 16.92 -21.40 -4.19
C THR A 5 15.90 -20.27 -4.18
N ASP A 6 14.63 -20.61 -3.91
CA ASP A 6 13.46 -19.72 -3.83
C ASP A 6 13.57 -18.52 -2.84
N ILE A 7 14.74 -18.30 -2.25
CA ILE A 7 15.03 -17.23 -1.29
C ILE A 7 15.44 -15.93 -2.02
N ASP A 8 15.98 -16.00 -3.24
CA ASP A 8 16.46 -14.82 -3.98
C ASP A 8 15.35 -14.01 -4.68
N ARG A 9 14.08 -14.42 -4.57
CA ARG A 9 12.94 -13.66 -5.15
C ARG A 9 12.36 -12.60 -4.23
N PHE A 10 12.79 -12.51 -2.97
CA PHE A 10 12.24 -11.55 -2.00
C PHE A 10 13.12 -10.32 -1.76
N THR A 11 14.26 -10.19 -2.45
CA THR A 11 15.24 -9.11 -2.22
C THR A 11 15.54 -8.29 -3.47
N SER A 12 14.48 -7.80 -4.12
CA SER A 12 14.58 -6.62 -4.99
C SER A 12 13.37 -5.71 -4.82
N TYR A 13 13.01 -5.40 -3.56
CA TYR A 13 12.16 -4.25 -3.30
C TYR A 13 13.03 -3.01 -3.49
N SER A 14 12.90 -2.38 -4.66
CA SER A 14 13.61 -1.14 -4.91
C SER A 14 13.18 -0.11 -3.87
N THR A 15 14.17 0.61 -3.35
CA THR A 15 14.06 1.75 -2.44
C THR A 15 13.51 2.99 -3.13
N ASP A 16 12.83 2.84 -4.27
CA ASP A 16 12.42 3.97 -5.08
C ASP A 16 11.05 4.46 -4.61
N ARG A 17 11.12 5.40 -3.65
CA ARG A 17 10.06 6.35 -3.28
C ARG A 17 9.32 6.91 -4.51
N GLU A 18 9.99 6.96 -5.66
CA GLU A 18 9.52 7.51 -6.93
C GLU A 18 8.46 6.67 -7.67
N THR A 19 8.20 5.43 -7.23
CA THR A 19 7.32 4.53 -8.00
C THR A 19 5.92 4.34 -7.43
N TYR A 20 5.61 4.77 -6.21
CA TYR A 20 4.26 4.62 -5.65
C TYR A 20 3.58 5.98 -5.61
N SER A 21 2.29 6.04 -5.91
CA SER A 21 1.52 7.24 -5.57
C SER A 21 1.25 7.28 -4.08
N GLU A 22 0.94 8.45 -3.55
CA GLU A 22 0.63 8.63 -2.14
C GLU A 22 -0.84 9.00 -1.97
N LEU A 23 -1.48 8.41 -0.96
CA LEU A 23 -2.87 8.67 -0.65
C LEU A 23 -3.06 8.97 0.84
N TRP A 24 -3.62 10.14 1.12
CA TRP A 24 -4.07 10.46 2.46
C TRP A 24 -5.33 9.65 2.78
N ILE A 25 -5.34 8.99 3.94
CA ILE A 25 -6.48 8.18 4.39
C ILE A 25 -7.78 8.98 4.48
N GLY A 26 -7.71 10.30 4.69
CA GLY A 26 -8.89 11.18 4.71
C GLY A 26 -9.62 11.29 3.37
N ASP A 27 -8.88 11.19 2.26
CA ASP A 27 -9.42 11.32 0.90
C ASP A 27 -10.10 10.03 0.40
N ILE A 28 -9.95 8.92 1.11
CA ILE A 28 -10.54 7.62 0.71
C ILE A 28 -12.08 7.65 0.65
N ARG A 29 -12.71 8.67 1.27
CA ARG A 29 -14.17 8.89 1.17
C ARG A 29 -14.59 9.21 -0.26
N ASP A 30 -13.76 9.92 -1.01
CA ASP A 30 -13.92 10.15 -2.45
C ASP A 30 -12.87 9.35 -3.24
N TYR A 31 -12.81 8.04 -2.98
CA TYR A 31 -11.83 7.12 -3.56
C TYR A 31 -11.79 7.14 -5.10
N LYS A 32 -12.85 7.57 -5.80
CA LYS A 32 -12.84 7.66 -7.27
C LYS A 32 -11.95 8.81 -7.75
N ALA A 33 -12.00 9.95 -7.06
CA ALA A 33 -11.13 11.08 -7.33
C ALA A 33 -9.71 10.78 -6.86
N ALA A 34 -9.57 10.26 -5.64
CA ALA A 34 -8.29 9.91 -5.03
C ALA A 34 -7.51 8.87 -5.84
N LEU A 35 -8.17 7.79 -6.29
CA LEU A 35 -7.54 6.67 -7.01
C LEU A 35 -7.67 6.79 -8.53
N ARG A 36 -7.79 7.99 -9.08
CA ARG A 36 -8.13 8.14 -10.52
C ARG A 36 -7.06 7.58 -11.44
N LEU A 37 -5.79 7.83 -11.14
CA LEU A 37 -4.65 7.51 -12.03
C LEU A 37 -3.69 6.48 -11.43
N ASP A 38 -3.84 6.15 -10.15
CA ASP A 38 -2.83 5.42 -9.39
C ASP A 38 -2.40 4.12 -10.04
N ARG A 39 -3.33 3.22 -10.34
CA ARG A 39 -2.97 1.90 -10.89
C ARG A 39 -2.51 1.94 -12.36
N GLU A 40 -2.79 3.04 -13.06
CA GLU A 40 -2.39 3.22 -14.46
C GLU A 40 -0.97 3.78 -14.57
N GLU A 41 -0.59 4.63 -13.62
CA GLU A 41 0.69 5.32 -13.61
C GLU A 41 1.71 4.70 -12.64
N TYR A 42 1.23 4.04 -11.57
CA TYR A 42 2.03 3.54 -10.47
C TYR A 42 1.75 2.06 -10.17
N PRO A 43 2.77 1.26 -9.78
CA PRO A 43 2.60 -0.11 -9.26
C PRO A 43 1.72 -0.22 -8.01
N GLY A 44 1.53 0.86 -7.25
CA GLY A 44 0.77 0.82 -6.02
C GLY A 44 0.61 2.18 -5.36
N VAL A 45 0.03 2.15 -4.15
CA VAL A 45 -0.30 3.35 -3.36
C VAL A 45 0.29 3.24 -1.96
N LEU A 46 0.98 4.29 -1.52
CA LEU A 46 1.42 4.52 -0.15
C LEU A 46 0.32 5.24 0.62
N VAL A 47 -0.25 4.58 1.61
CA VAL A 47 -1.32 5.16 2.43
C VAL A 47 -0.72 5.80 3.66
N PHE A 48 -1.06 7.07 3.90
CA PHE A 48 -0.58 7.82 5.06
C PHE A 48 -1.71 8.54 5.78
N GLU A 49 -1.46 8.89 7.04
CA GLU A 49 -2.23 9.86 7.81
C GLU A 49 -1.34 11.04 8.22
N TYR A 50 -1.95 12.12 8.73
CA TYR A 50 -1.20 13.20 9.35
C TYR A 50 -1.16 12.98 10.86
N ASP A 51 0.02 13.15 11.45
CA ASP A 51 0.13 13.28 12.89
C ASP A 51 -0.32 14.68 13.36
N SER A 52 -0.26 14.93 14.68
CA SER A 52 -0.63 16.22 15.27
C SER A 52 0.21 17.40 14.78
N GLU A 53 1.35 17.15 14.14
CA GLU A 53 2.28 18.16 13.65
C GLU A 53 2.19 18.37 12.13
N ASN A 54 1.19 17.75 11.47
CA ASN A 54 1.04 17.69 10.01
C ASN A 54 2.19 16.97 9.30
N THR A 55 2.94 16.13 10.01
CA THR A 55 3.92 15.24 9.39
C THR A 55 3.20 14.01 8.86
N ARG A 56 3.60 13.53 7.68
CA ARG A 56 3.04 12.31 7.10
C ARG A 56 3.52 11.09 7.87
N ASN A 57 2.57 10.32 8.39
CA ASN A 57 2.78 9.02 9.01
C ASN A 57 2.31 7.92 8.04
N TYR A 58 3.25 7.23 7.40
CA TYR A 58 2.94 6.16 6.44
C TYR A 58 2.48 4.90 7.17
N LEU A 59 1.30 4.41 6.79
CA LEU A 59 0.61 3.35 7.49
C LEU A 59 0.91 1.98 6.87
N PHE A 60 0.80 1.88 5.54
CA PHE A 60 0.99 0.68 4.75
C PHE A 60 1.02 1.00 3.25
N GLU A 61 1.43 0.00 2.46
CA GLU A 61 1.49 0.04 1.01
C GLU A 61 0.37 -0.83 0.44
N VAL A 62 -0.18 -0.45 -0.72
CA VAL A 62 -1.13 -1.25 -1.51
C VAL A 62 -0.51 -1.54 -2.86
N ASP A 63 -0.18 -2.80 -3.11
CA ASP A 63 0.42 -3.26 -4.35
C ASP A 63 -0.69 -3.72 -5.31
N PHE A 64 -0.66 -3.26 -6.56
CA PHE A 64 -1.59 -3.71 -7.61
C PHE A 64 -1.02 -4.92 -8.36
N SER A 65 -1.73 -6.05 -8.34
CA SER A 65 -1.23 -7.30 -8.92
C SER A 65 -1.87 -7.70 -10.26
N ASP A 66 -3.03 -7.16 -10.62
CA ASP A 66 -3.72 -7.53 -11.87
C ASP A 66 -4.45 -6.37 -12.56
N LYS A 67 -4.97 -6.67 -13.76
CA LYS A 67 -5.93 -6.04 -14.71
C LYS A 67 -7.41 -5.78 -14.35
N ARG A 68 -7.92 -5.96 -13.12
CA ARG A 68 -9.38 -6.13 -12.93
C ARG A 68 -10.27 -4.86 -12.97
N PRO A 69 -11.56 -5.00 -13.35
CA PRO A 69 -12.54 -3.92 -13.26
C PRO A 69 -12.88 -3.58 -11.80
N ASN A 70 -13.41 -2.38 -11.56
CA ASN A 70 -13.79 -1.88 -10.23
C ASN A 70 -12.68 -1.92 -9.16
N TRP A 71 -11.41 -1.93 -9.58
CA TRP A 71 -10.26 -2.02 -8.68
C TRP A 71 -10.27 -0.94 -7.60
N GLN A 72 -10.69 0.28 -7.93
CA GLN A 72 -10.77 1.40 -6.99
C GLN A 72 -11.67 1.07 -5.79
N LEU A 73 -12.77 0.35 -6.01
CA LEU A 73 -13.69 -0.06 -4.94
C LEU A 73 -13.03 -1.08 -4.00
N LEU A 74 -12.32 -2.05 -4.57
CA LEU A 74 -11.60 -3.06 -3.81
C LEU A 74 -10.45 -2.42 -3.02
N THR A 75 -9.70 -1.50 -3.64
CA THR A 75 -8.65 -0.73 -3.01
C THR A 75 -9.20 0.07 -1.82
N ARG A 76 -10.32 0.77 -1.99
CA ARG A 76 -11.01 1.46 -0.90
C ARG A 76 -11.31 0.53 0.28
N ASP A 77 -11.94 -0.61 0.01
CA ASP A 77 -12.34 -1.54 1.07
C ASP A 77 -11.15 -2.17 1.78
N ALA A 78 -10.10 -2.51 1.02
CA ALA A 78 -8.85 -3.02 1.58
C ALA A 78 -8.16 -1.99 2.47
N ILE A 79 -8.07 -0.74 2.02
CA ILE A 79 -7.49 0.37 2.79
C ILE A 79 -8.27 0.57 4.09
N LEU A 80 -9.60 0.66 4.02
CA LEU A 80 -10.45 0.87 5.19
C LEU A 80 -10.36 -0.28 6.20
N LEU A 81 -10.32 -1.52 5.72
CA LEU A 81 -10.16 -2.69 6.60
C LEU A 81 -8.80 -2.68 7.31
N CYS A 82 -7.72 -2.47 6.56
CA CYS A 82 -6.37 -2.45 7.11
C CYS A 82 -6.15 -1.28 8.08
N TYR A 83 -6.71 -0.11 7.77
CA TYR A 83 -6.72 1.02 8.67
C TYR A 83 -7.49 0.71 9.96
N SER A 84 -8.66 0.08 9.87
CA SER A 84 -9.43 -0.33 11.05
C SER A 84 -8.67 -1.33 11.93
N ILE A 85 -7.88 -2.24 11.34
CA ILE A 85 -7.03 -3.17 12.10
C ILE A 85 -6.00 -2.39 12.90
N ILE A 86 -5.31 -1.42 12.27
CA ILE A 86 -4.29 -0.58 12.93
C ILE A 86 -4.91 0.26 14.05
N CYS A 87 -6.04 0.92 13.79
CA CYS A 87 -6.75 1.70 14.80
C CYS A 87 -7.22 0.84 15.99
N GLY A 88 -7.48 -0.45 15.77
CA GLY A 88 -7.80 -1.42 16.82
C GLY A 88 -6.58 -1.93 17.60
N GLY A 89 -5.38 -1.44 17.32
CA GLY A 89 -4.12 -1.93 17.90
C GLY A 89 -3.62 -3.25 17.30
N GLY A 90 -4.22 -3.70 16.20
CA GLY A 90 -3.82 -4.88 15.46
C GLY A 90 -2.56 -4.63 14.62
N GLU A 91 -1.87 -5.72 14.30
CA GLU A 91 -0.65 -5.70 13.49
C GLU A 91 -0.78 -6.74 12.37
N PHE A 92 -0.26 -6.43 11.20
CA PHE A 92 -0.18 -7.35 10.07
C PHE A 92 1.09 -7.06 9.26
N ALA A 93 1.62 -8.10 8.62
CA ALA A 93 2.72 -7.94 7.66
C ALA A 93 2.18 -7.83 6.22
N LYS A 94 1.19 -8.66 5.89
CA LYS A 94 0.55 -8.70 4.57
C LYS A 94 -0.89 -9.19 4.68
N ILE A 95 -1.79 -8.57 3.93
CA ILE A 95 -3.17 -9.03 3.72
C ILE A 95 -3.44 -9.05 2.22
N ASP A 96 -3.83 -10.22 1.72
CA ASP A 96 -4.11 -10.42 0.30
C ASP A 96 -5.60 -10.26 0.01
N PHE A 97 -5.91 -9.46 -1.01
CA PHE A 97 -7.24 -9.32 -1.58
C PHE A 97 -7.20 -9.66 -3.07
N PRO A 98 -8.35 -9.88 -3.71
CA PRO A 98 -8.38 -10.17 -5.13
C PRO A 98 -7.81 -9.02 -5.98
N GLY A 99 -6.59 -9.21 -6.49
CA GLY A 99 -5.87 -8.29 -7.39
C GLY A 99 -5.10 -7.16 -6.71
N ILE A 100 -5.07 -7.12 -5.37
CA ILE A 100 -4.32 -6.16 -4.57
C ILE A 100 -3.74 -6.83 -3.32
N ALA A 101 -2.56 -6.41 -2.89
CA ALA A 101 -1.97 -6.83 -1.63
C ALA A 101 -1.68 -5.62 -0.76
N VAL A 102 -2.05 -5.68 0.52
CA VAL A 102 -1.71 -4.61 1.47
C VAL A 102 -0.53 -5.10 2.31
N VAL A 103 0.57 -4.36 2.27
CA VAL A 103 1.84 -4.72 2.92
C VAL A 103 2.19 -3.67 3.95
N ARG A 104 2.60 -4.12 5.15
CA ARG A 104 3.04 -3.21 6.21
C ARG A 104 4.37 -3.68 6.80
N SER A 105 5.41 -2.88 6.58
CA SER A 105 6.74 -3.08 7.16
C SER A 105 7.20 -1.80 7.82
N LYS A 106 7.27 -1.78 9.15
CA LYS A 106 7.68 -0.58 9.92
C LYS A 106 9.06 -0.07 9.49
N THR A 107 9.99 -0.98 9.21
CA THR A 107 11.34 -0.64 8.74
C THR A 107 11.32 0.03 7.38
N ARG A 108 10.48 -0.46 6.46
CA ARG A 108 10.38 0.10 5.10
C ARG A 108 9.63 1.43 5.11
N LEU A 109 8.48 1.47 5.81
CA LEU A 109 7.64 2.67 5.96
C LEU A 109 8.39 3.81 6.67
N GLY A 110 9.24 3.51 7.65
CA GLY A 110 10.10 4.50 8.31
C GLY A 110 11.16 5.13 7.39
N GLY A 111 11.44 4.54 6.23
CA GLY A 111 12.28 5.15 5.19
C GLY A 111 11.56 6.23 4.37
N PHE A 112 10.24 6.35 4.51
CA PHE A 112 9.41 7.34 3.83
C PHE A 112 9.17 8.62 4.67
N HIS A 113 9.90 8.84 5.75
CA HIS A 113 9.89 10.12 6.47
C HIS A 113 10.58 11.24 5.68
#